data_AF-A0A835S171-F1
#
_entry.id   AF-A0A835S171-F1
#
_cell.length_a   1.000
_cell.length_b   1.000
_cell.length_c   1.000
_cell.angle_alpha   90.00
_cell.angle_beta   90.00
_cell.angle_gamma   90.00
#
_symmetry.space_group_name_H-M   'P 1'
#
loop_
_entity.id
_entity.type
_entity.pdbx_description
1 polymer ?
#
loop_
_entity_poly.entity_id
_entity_poly.type
_entity_poly.pdbx_seq_one_letter_code
_entity_poly.pdbx_strand_id
1 'polypeptide(L)'
;MEQLTKHLKKLQEANEESKSVTKASAMRTIKKRMDREISDVGKAVCAIKMKLEEVDRENVENRKKPGCEKGTAVDRSRISMTIPLKKKLKDSMNDFQKLRQSIQNEYREVIKKRVFTVTGTAPTEEMIDELIETGDSEKIFQKAIVGENGREQVIDAVEEIQERNDAIREIEKKMLELQQVFVDMEILIKAQGELLDNIESQVAIAINHIENGVDALETTKSMENKSRNREEYNANTSG
;
A
#
# COMPACT_ATOMS: atom_id res chain seq x y z
N MET A 1 -8.24 4.28 -4.68
CA MET A 1 -7.12 3.34 -4.91
C MET A 1 -6.10 3.89 -5.89
N GLU A 2 -6.46 4.19 -7.14
CA GLU A 2 -5.48 4.69 -8.13
C GLU A 2 -4.75 5.96 -7.70
N GLN A 3 -5.46 6.92 -7.08
CA GLN A 3 -4.82 8.13 -6.57
C GLN A 3 -3.78 7.83 -5.48
N LEU A 4 -4.06 6.89 -4.57
CA LEU A 4 -3.11 6.45 -3.55
C LEU A 4 -1.84 5.88 -4.19
N THR A 5 -1.98 4.94 -5.12
CA THR A 5 -0.85 4.36 -5.85
C THR A 5 -0.05 5.42 -6.61
N LYS A 6 -0.74 6.40 -7.20
CA LYS A 6 -0.10 7.53 -7.91
C LYS A 6 0.74 8.38 -6.97
N HIS A 7 0.23 8.75 -5.79
CA HIS A 7 0.96 9.56 -4.82
C HIS A 7 2.16 8.79 -4.23
N LEU A 8 2.00 7.50 -3.94
CA LEU A 8 3.10 6.64 -3.50
C LEU A 8 4.23 6.58 -4.53
N LYS A 9 3.89 6.40 -5.81
CA LYS A 9 4.88 6.39 -6.89
C LYS A 9 5.64 7.72 -6.99
N LYS A 10 4.93 8.84 -6.94
CA LYS A 10 5.57 10.17 -6.98
C LYS A 10 6.45 10.46 -5.78
N LEU A 11 6.05 9.99 -4.59
CA LEU A 11 6.89 10.08 -3.40
C LEU A 11 8.18 9.27 -3.59
N GLN A 12 8.08 8.06 -4.13
CA GLN A 12 9.24 7.25 -4.46
C GLN A 12 10.15 7.95 -5.48
N GLU A 13 9.59 8.51 -6.56
CA GLU A 13 10.35 9.27 -7.56
C GLU A 13 11.05 10.49 -6.94
N ALA A 14 10.39 11.21 -6.02
CA ALA A 14 10.99 12.32 -5.28
C ALA A 14 12.13 11.88 -4.37
N ASN A 15 11.98 10.75 -3.70
CA ASN A 15 13.02 10.18 -2.88
C ASN A 15 14.24 9.74 -3.71
N GLU A 16 14.03 9.08 -4.85
CA GLU A 16 15.10 8.70 -5.78
C GLU A 16 15.87 9.92 -6.30
N GLU A 17 15.16 10.98 -6.69
CA GLU A 17 15.78 12.24 -7.12
C GLU A 17 16.64 12.86 -6.01
N SER A 18 16.17 12.77 -4.76
CA SER A 18 16.89 13.32 -3.59
C SER A 18 18.28 12.71 -3.40
N LYS A 19 18.53 11.48 -3.88
CA LYS A 19 19.80 10.77 -3.69
C LYS A 19 20.99 11.43 -4.39
N SER A 20 20.74 12.10 -5.51
CA SER A 20 21.79 12.66 -6.36
C SER A 20 22.03 14.16 -6.15
N VAL A 21 21.14 14.82 -5.41
CA VAL A 21 21.23 16.25 -5.14
C VAL A 21 22.23 16.54 -4.02
N THR A 22 23.08 17.54 -4.21
CA THR A 22 24.08 17.98 -3.22
C THR A 22 23.90 19.44 -2.80
N LYS A 23 22.92 20.14 -3.37
CA LYS A 23 22.61 21.54 -3.05
C LYS A 23 21.39 21.63 -2.14
N ALA A 24 21.51 22.38 -1.05
CA ALA A 24 20.42 22.61 -0.10
C ALA A 24 19.15 23.18 -0.77
N SER A 25 19.28 24.11 -1.72
CA SER A 25 18.15 24.70 -2.45
C SER A 25 17.36 23.68 -3.30
N ALA A 26 18.06 22.74 -3.94
CA ALA A 26 17.44 21.67 -4.70
C ALA A 26 16.80 20.63 -3.74
N MET A 27 17.48 20.30 -2.64
CA MET A 27 16.92 19.41 -1.62
C MET A 27 15.64 19.97 -0.99
N ARG A 28 15.62 21.28 -0.68
CA ARG A 28 14.43 21.98 -0.19
C ARG A 28 13.25 21.89 -1.15
N THR A 29 13.52 21.91 -2.46
CA THR A 29 12.47 21.75 -3.48
C THR A 29 11.91 20.33 -3.50
N ILE A 30 12.80 19.33 -3.40
CA ILE A 30 12.41 17.92 -3.33
C ILE A 30 11.63 17.62 -2.04
N LYS A 31 12.11 18.12 -0.89
CA LYS A 31 11.42 18.04 0.41
C LYS A 31 9.97 18.53 0.31
N LYS A 32 9.75 19.74 -0.22
CA LYS A 32 8.39 20.27 -0.43
C LYS A 32 7.51 19.35 -1.31
N ARG A 33 8.10 18.69 -2.31
CA ARG A 33 7.39 17.72 -3.14
C ARG A 33 7.03 16.46 -2.35
N MET A 34 7.99 15.92 -1.59
CA MET A 34 7.77 14.77 -0.71
C MET A 34 6.66 15.08 0.31
N ASP A 35 6.73 16.22 1.01
CA ASP A 35 5.73 16.66 1.99
C ASP A 35 4.32 16.71 1.40
N ARG A 36 4.19 17.26 0.19
CA ARG A 36 2.91 17.30 -0.53
C ARG A 36 2.39 15.90 -0.84
N GLU A 37 3.22 15.04 -1.42
CA GLU A 37 2.79 13.69 -1.81
C GLU A 37 2.45 12.85 -0.57
N ILE A 38 3.16 13.00 0.54
CA ILE A 38 2.82 12.35 1.83
C ILE A 38 1.48 12.84 2.37
N SER A 39 1.23 14.15 2.34
CA SER A 39 -0.06 14.71 2.75
C SER A 39 -1.21 14.16 1.90
N ASP A 40 -0.99 14.05 0.59
CA ASP A 40 -2.00 13.55 -0.35
C ASP A 40 -2.19 12.03 -0.22
N VAL A 41 -1.14 11.25 0.08
CA VAL A 41 -1.26 9.84 0.51
C VAL A 41 -2.18 9.75 1.73
N GLY A 42 -1.93 10.57 2.76
CA GLY A 42 -2.72 10.53 3.99
C GLY A 42 -4.20 10.84 3.75
N LYS A 43 -4.50 11.90 2.98
CA LYS A 43 -5.88 12.23 2.58
C LYS A 43 -6.54 11.09 1.79
N ALA A 44 -5.82 10.50 0.83
CA ALA A 44 -6.34 9.41 0.02
C ALA A 44 -6.64 8.17 0.87
N VAL A 45 -5.75 7.82 1.80
CA VAL A 45 -5.93 6.70 2.74
C VAL A 45 -7.15 6.93 3.62
N CYS A 46 -7.28 8.10 4.26
CA CYS A 46 -8.43 8.44 5.09
C CYS A 46 -9.74 8.40 4.30
N ALA A 47 -9.77 8.95 3.09
CA ALA A 47 -10.96 8.94 2.24
C ALA A 47 -11.36 7.52 1.81
N ILE A 48 -10.38 6.64 1.50
CA ILE A 48 -10.67 5.23 1.17
C ILE A 48 -11.18 4.49 2.40
N LYS A 49 -10.55 4.69 3.58
CA LYS A 49 -11.00 4.09 4.85
C LYS A 49 -12.45 4.45 5.14
N MET A 50 -12.80 5.74 5.13
CA MET A 50 -14.17 6.20 5.39
C MET A 50 -15.20 5.56 4.45
N LYS A 51 -14.88 5.43 3.16
CA LYS A 51 -15.75 4.76 2.18
C LYS A 51 -15.90 3.27 2.46
N LEU A 52 -14.84 2.60 2.88
CA LEU A 52 -14.90 1.17 3.24
C LEU A 52 -15.75 0.95 4.49
N GLU A 53 -15.61 1.79 5.51
CA GLU A 53 -16.45 1.76 6.72
C GLU A 53 -17.92 2.05 6.41
N GLU A 54 -18.18 2.97 5.48
CA GLU A 54 -19.52 3.24 4.96
C GLU A 54 -20.13 2.03 4.26
N VAL A 55 -19.39 1.39 3.35
CA VAL A 55 -19.84 0.16 2.68
C VAL A 55 -20.09 -0.96 3.69
N ASP A 56 -19.24 -1.12 4.71
CA ASP A 56 -19.46 -2.10 5.77
C ASP A 56 -20.75 -1.82 6.55
N ARG A 57 -21.00 -0.57 6.90
CA ARG A 57 -22.23 -0.14 7.58
C ARG A 57 -23.45 -0.43 6.70
N GLU A 58 -23.40 -0.10 5.42
CA GLU A 58 -24.48 -0.42 4.46
C GLU A 58 -24.72 -1.92 4.33
N ASN A 59 -23.66 -2.74 4.35
CA ASN A 59 -23.77 -4.18 4.32
C ASN A 59 -24.46 -4.71 5.58
N VAL A 60 -24.15 -4.17 6.76
CA VAL A 60 -24.84 -4.50 8.01
C VAL A 60 -26.32 -4.11 7.96
N GLU A 61 -26.63 -2.91 7.48
CA GLU A 61 -28.03 -2.46 7.34
C GLU A 61 -28.79 -3.29 6.30
N ASN A 62 -28.13 -3.73 5.22
CA ASN A 62 -28.76 -4.56 4.21
C ASN A 62 -29.25 -5.90 4.78
N ARG A 63 -28.57 -6.44 5.80
CA ARG A 63 -28.97 -7.69 6.48
C ARG A 63 -30.30 -7.63 7.21
N LYS A 64 -30.85 -6.43 7.45
CA LYS A 64 -32.17 -6.25 8.05
C LYS A 64 -33.31 -6.41 7.04
N LYS A 65 -33.00 -6.50 5.73
CA LYS A 65 -34.00 -6.65 4.68
C LYS A 65 -34.28 -8.13 4.40
N PRO A 66 -35.54 -8.52 4.11
CA PRO A 66 -35.87 -9.89 3.74
C PRO A 66 -35.06 -10.38 2.53
N GLY A 67 -34.48 -11.57 2.63
CA GLY A 67 -33.67 -12.19 1.57
C GLY A 67 -32.25 -11.63 1.43
N CYS A 68 -31.84 -10.73 2.32
CA CYS A 68 -30.50 -10.15 2.38
C CYS A 68 -29.79 -10.49 3.70
N GLU A 69 -30.34 -11.40 4.51
CA GLU A 69 -29.83 -11.78 5.82
C GLU A 69 -28.37 -12.28 5.74
N LYS A 70 -27.68 -12.30 6.88
CA LYS A 70 -26.29 -12.76 6.96
C LYS A 70 -26.17 -14.15 6.33
N GLY A 71 -25.22 -14.30 5.42
CA GLY A 71 -24.95 -15.56 4.74
C GLY A 71 -25.83 -15.82 3.52
N THR A 72 -26.77 -14.96 3.14
CA THR A 72 -27.50 -15.08 1.87
C THR A 72 -26.57 -14.84 0.66
N ALA A 73 -27.01 -15.22 -0.54
CA ALA A 73 -26.24 -14.95 -1.77
C ALA A 73 -25.98 -13.44 -1.97
N VAL A 74 -26.95 -12.59 -1.62
CA VAL A 74 -26.83 -11.13 -1.67
C VAL A 74 -25.79 -10.64 -0.66
N ASP A 75 -25.88 -11.03 0.61
CA ASP A 75 -24.89 -10.66 1.63
C ASP A 75 -23.47 -11.11 1.24
N ARG A 76 -23.31 -12.36 0.79
CA ARG A 76 -22.02 -12.89 0.34
C ARG A 76 -21.44 -12.10 -0.84
N SER A 77 -22.27 -11.79 -1.85
CA SER A 77 -21.84 -11.01 -3.00
C SER A 77 -21.33 -9.63 -2.57
N ARG A 78 -22.07 -8.92 -1.72
CA ARG A 78 -21.67 -7.60 -1.22
C ARG A 78 -20.36 -7.63 -0.43
N ILE A 79 -20.17 -8.61 0.45
CA ILE A 79 -18.92 -8.72 1.20
C ILE A 79 -17.75 -9.13 0.29
N SER A 80 -17.97 -10.02 -0.67
CA SER A 80 -16.93 -10.44 -1.64
C SER A 80 -16.38 -9.27 -2.48
N MET A 81 -17.18 -8.22 -2.71
CA MET A 81 -16.73 -6.99 -3.37
C MET A 81 -15.92 -6.07 -2.45
N THR A 82 -16.13 -6.14 -1.13
CA THR A 82 -15.55 -5.21 -0.15
C THR A 82 -14.21 -5.73 0.38
N ILE A 83 -14.07 -7.04 0.61
CA ILE A 83 -12.85 -7.67 1.14
C ILE A 83 -11.60 -7.36 0.31
N PRO A 84 -11.60 -7.52 -1.04
CA PRO A 84 -10.42 -7.26 -1.85
C PRO A 84 -9.98 -5.79 -1.78
N LEU A 85 -10.93 -4.86 -1.64
CA LEU A 85 -10.63 -3.43 -1.51
C LEU A 85 -9.95 -3.13 -0.17
N LYS A 86 -10.40 -3.76 0.93
CA LYS A 86 -9.73 -3.65 2.23
C LYS A 86 -8.31 -4.22 2.19
N LYS A 87 -8.15 -5.41 1.60
CA LYS A 87 -6.83 -6.05 1.42
C LYS A 87 -5.90 -5.16 0.61
N LYS A 88 -6.37 -4.61 -0.51
CA LYS A 88 -5.59 -3.69 -1.35
C LYS A 88 -5.20 -2.39 -0.62
N LEU A 89 -6.03 -1.88 0.29
CA LEU A 89 -5.67 -0.72 1.12
C LEU A 89 -4.56 -1.11 2.10
N LYS A 90 -4.69 -2.25 2.76
CA LYS A 90 -3.64 -2.79 3.65
C LYS A 90 -2.32 -2.98 2.90
N ASP A 91 -2.34 -3.57 1.72
CA ASP A 91 -1.15 -3.78 0.90
C ASP A 91 -0.50 -2.45 0.50
N SER A 92 -1.30 -1.46 0.10
CA SER A 92 -0.79 -0.11 -0.23
C SER A 92 -0.15 0.57 0.99
N MET A 93 -0.69 0.35 2.18
CA MET A 93 -0.11 0.87 3.42
C MET A 93 1.20 0.14 3.79
N ASN A 94 1.29 -1.17 3.55
CA ASN A 94 2.54 -1.91 3.70
C ASN A 94 3.63 -1.39 2.76
N ASP A 95 3.28 -1.09 1.50
CA ASP A 95 4.23 -0.53 0.54
C ASP A 95 4.69 0.87 0.94
N PHE A 96 3.81 1.67 1.54
CA PHE A 96 4.18 2.96 2.13
C PHE A 96 5.15 2.81 3.31
N GLN A 97 4.93 1.82 4.18
CA GLN A 97 5.85 1.47 5.28
C GLN A 97 7.24 1.06 4.75
N LYS A 98 7.29 0.23 3.70
CA LYS A 98 8.56 -0.15 3.05
C LYS A 98 9.27 1.06 2.44
N LEU A 99 8.52 1.95 1.78
CA LEU A 99 9.06 3.17 1.20
C LEU A 99 9.66 4.07 2.29
N ARG A 100 8.99 4.21 3.44
CA ARG A 100 9.53 4.91 4.62
C ARG A 100 10.89 4.37 5.03
N GLN A 101 11.00 3.05 5.17
CA GLN A 101 12.25 2.40 5.57
C GLN A 101 13.34 2.63 4.52
N SER A 102 12.99 2.59 3.22
CA SER A 102 13.92 2.89 2.13
C SER A 102 14.46 4.31 2.25
N ILE A 103 13.58 5.30 2.44
CA ILE A 103 13.96 6.71 2.60
C ILE A 103 14.93 6.89 3.78
N GLN A 104 14.62 6.28 4.94
CA GLN A 104 15.48 6.35 6.14
C GLN A 104 16.87 5.73 5.89
N ASN A 105 16.91 4.54 5.28
CA ASN A 105 18.16 3.85 4.98
C ASN A 105 19.02 4.63 3.98
N GLU A 106 18.40 5.17 2.94
CA GLU A 106 19.09 5.94 1.91
C GLU A 106 19.62 7.26 2.45
N TYR A 107 18.90 7.91 3.36
CA TYR A 107 19.40 9.09 4.05
C TYR A 107 20.63 8.81 4.89
N ARG A 108 20.63 7.72 5.67
CA ARG A 108 21.80 7.28 6.42
C ARG A 108 23.01 7.16 5.49
N GLU A 109 22.83 6.51 4.34
CA GLU A 109 23.90 6.34 3.34
C GLU A 109 24.38 7.68 2.75
N VAL A 110 23.46 8.61 2.48
CA VAL A 110 23.82 9.93 1.95
C VAL A 110 24.57 10.77 3.00
N ILE A 111 24.11 10.79 4.25
CA ILE A 111 24.85 11.44 5.35
C ILE A 111 26.25 10.88 5.45
N LYS A 112 26.37 9.55 5.51
CA LYS A 112 27.65 8.86 5.69
C LYS A 112 28.66 9.29 4.63
N LYS A 113 28.23 9.30 3.37
CA LYS A 113 29.03 9.79 2.25
C LYS A 113 29.39 11.27 2.40
N ARG A 114 28.43 12.12 2.77
CA ARG A 114 28.63 13.57 2.87
C ARG A 114 29.60 13.94 3.99
N VAL A 115 29.44 13.34 5.16
CA VAL A 115 30.36 13.50 6.29
C VAL A 115 31.77 13.09 5.90
N PHE A 116 31.94 11.95 5.24
CA PHE A 116 33.25 11.50 4.75
C PHE A 116 33.86 12.47 3.74
N THR A 117 33.09 12.93 2.74
CA THR A 117 33.58 13.87 1.72
C THR A 117 34.07 15.18 2.31
N VAL A 118 33.40 15.69 3.35
CA VAL A 118 33.67 17.01 3.92
C VAL A 118 34.74 16.96 5.02
N THR A 119 34.73 15.91 5.84
CA THR A 119 35.69 15.77 6.96
C THR A 119 36.94 14.97 6.60
N GLY A 120 36.90 14.17 5.54
CA GLY A 120 37.95 13.21 5.18
C GLY A 120 38.01 11.98 6.09
N THR A 121 37.18 11.91 7.14
CA THR A 121 37.15 10.82 8.12
C THR A 121 35.84 10.04 8.02
N ALA A 122 35.93 8.71 8.07
CA ALA A 122 34.73 7.87 8.06
C ALA A 122 33.97 8.07 9.39
N PRO A 123 32.68 8.45 9.36
CA PRO A 123 31.88 8.55 10.58
C PRO A 123 31.61 7.16 11.17
N THR A 124 31.49 7.09 12.49
CA THR A 124 30.98 5.88 13.18
C THR A 124 29.46 5.80 13.05
N GLU A 125 28.89 4.63 13.27
CA GLU A 125 27.43 4.47 13.20
C GLU A 125 26.73 5.27 14.31
N GLU A 126 27.31 5.34 15.51
CA GLU A 126 26.76 6.13 16.63
C GLU A 126 26.69 7.62 16.29
N MET A 127 27.68 8.14 15.57
CA MET A 127 27.72 9.53 15.14
C MET A 127 26.67 9.83 14.06
N ILE A 128 26.39 8.86 13.18
CA ILE A 128 25.30 8.99 12.21
C ILE A 128 23.94 8.93 12.93
N ASP A 129 23.78 8.03 13.89
CA ASP A 129 22.55 7.92 14.68
C ASP A 129 22.25 9.20 15.45
N GLU A 130 23.24 9.75 16.16
CA GLU A 130 23.12 11.03 16.86
C GLU A 130 22.74 12.16 15.90
N LEU A 131 23.34 12.22 14.71
CA LEU A 131 23.02 13.22 13.71
C LEU A 131 21.59 13.08 13.19
N ILE A 132 21.11 11.86 12.95
CA ILE A 132 19.74 11.61 12.48
C ILE A 132 18.74 12.01 13.57
N GLU A 133 19.00 11.62 14.83
CA GLU A 133 18.10 11.87 15.96
C GLU A 133 18.05 13.36 16.35
N THR A 134 19.22 13.98 16.54
CA THR A 134 19.34 15.36 17.03
C THR A 134 19.22 16.39 15.90
N GLY A 135 19.62 16.04 14.67
CA GLY A 135 19.77 16.99 13.57
C GLY A 135 20.94 17.95 13.75
N ASP A 136 21.78 17.78 14.79
CA ASP A 136 22.87 18.70 15.14
C ASP A 136 24.11 18.46 14.27
N SER A 137 23.97 18.78 12.98
CA SER A 137 25.06 18.68 12.02
C SER A 137 26.22 19.63 12.32
N GLU A 138 25.94 20.80 12.91
CA GLU A 138 26.94 21.83 13.14
C GLU A 138 28.08 21.36 14.04
N LYS A 139 27.77 20.66 15.15
CA LYS A 139 28.80 20.09 16.06
C LYS A 139 29.74 19.12 15.35
N ILE A 140 29.22 18.30 14.45
CA ILE A 140 29.99 17.31 13.68
C ILE A 140 30.96 18.01 12.73
N PHE A 141 30.50 19.07 12.07
CA PHE A 141 31.29 19.78 11.07
C PHE A 141 32.18 20.89 11.65
N GLN A 142 32.05 21.28 12.93
CA GLN A 142 32.87 22.33 13.55
C GLN A 142 34.38 22.15 13.32
N LYS A 143 34.91 20.93 13.45
CA LYS A 143 36.34 20.66 13.20
C LYS A 143 36.73 20.86 11.72
N ALA A 144 35.83 20.54 10.80
CA ALA A 144 36.04 20.76 9.36
C ALA A 144 35.90 22.24 8.98
N ILE A 145 35.05 23.01 9.67
CA ILE A 145 34.87 24.47 9.47
C ILE A 145 36.12 25.26 9.89
N VAL A 146 36.81 24.81 10.95
CA VAL A 146 37.99 25.49 11.51
C VAL A 146 39.28 25.17 10.75
N GLY A 147 39.35 24.02 10.06
CA GLY A 147 40.45 23.69 9.16
C GLY A 147 40.37 24.48 7.85
N GLU A 148 41.51 24.89 7.28
CA GLU A 148 41.62 25.71 6.06
C GLU A 148 40.96 25.12 4.78
N ASN A 149 40.37 23.93 4.86
CA ASN A 149 39.68 23.29 3.74
C ASN A 149 38.26 23.83 3.58
N GLY A 150 38.06 24.67 2.55
CA GLY A 150 36.76 24.78 1.88
C GLY A 150 35.56 25.13 2.77
N ARG A 151 35.69 26.11 3.67
CA ARG A 151 34.63 26.60 4.58
C ARG A 151 33.24 26.71 3.93
N GLU A 152 33.17 27.20 2.69
CA GLU A 152 31.93 27.29 1.92
C GLU A 152 31.32 25.91 1.60
N GLN A 153 32.14 24.93 1.19
CA GLN A 153 31.68 23.56 0.94
C GLN A 153 31.19 22.86 2.20
N VAL A 154 31.76 23.18 3.36
CA VAL A 154 31.32 22.66 4.65
C VAL A 154 29.96 23.24 5.04
N ILE A 155 29.77 24.55 4.86
CA ILE A 155 28.50 25.23 5.13
C ILE A 155 27.39 24.66 4.21
N ASP A 156 27.67 24.50 2.92
CA ASP A 156 26.71 23.90 1.97
C ASP A 156 26.30 22.48 2.38
N ALA A 157 27.25 21.69 2.87
CA ALA A 157 26.97 20.33 3.33
C ALA A 157 26.13 20.30 4.61
N VAL A 158 26.39 21.20 5.55
CA VAL A 158 25.59 21.38 6.77
C VAL A 158 24.15 21.73 6.42
N GLU A 159 23.95 22.73 5.55
CA GLU A 159 22.60 23.12 5.10
C GLU A 159 21.89 21.99 4.35
N GLU A 160 22.59 21.26 3.48
CA GLU A 160 22.03 20.12 2.77
C GLU A 160 21.58 19.02 3.75
N ILE A 161 22.42 18.65 4.71
CA ILE A 161 22.13 17.63 5.73
C ILE A 161 20.94 18.05 6.59
N GLN A 162 20.83 19.33 6.94
CA GLN A 162 19.70 19.87 7.69
C GLN A 162 18.39 19.73 6.90
N GLU A 163 18.37 20.13 5.62
CA GLU A 163 17.16 20.00 4.79
C GLU A 163 16.71 18.54 4.64
N ARG A 164 17.66 17.61 4.55
CA ARG A 164 17.35 16.17 4.53
C ARG A 164 16.83 15.67 5.86
N ASN A 165 17.40 16.12 6.98
CA ASN A 165 16.96 15.73 8.33
C ASN A 165 15.50 16.14 8.54
N ASP A 166 15.18 17.38 8.22
CA ASP A 166 13.82 17.90 8.34
C ASP A 166 12.83 17.13 7.46
N ALA A 167 13.22 16.75 6.23
CA ALA A 167 12.37 15.96 5.35
C ALA A 167 11.99 14.61 5.99
N ILE A 168 12.92 13.97 6.67
CA ILE A 168 12.69 12.67 7.31
C ILE A 168 11.88 12.80 8.58
N ARG A 169 12.14 13.84 9.39
CA ARG A 169 11.30 14.14 10.54
C ARG A 169 9.85 14.35 10.15
N GLU A 170 9.60 15.05 9.03
CA GLU A 170 8.22 15.22 8.56
C GLU A 170 7.61 13.93 8.01
N ILE A 171 8.38 13.12 7.30
CA ILE A 171 7.95 11.76 6.90
C ILE A 171 7.57 10.95 8.14
N GLU A 172 8.41 10.93 9.17
CA GLU A 172 8.17 10.17 10.40
C GLU A 172 6.93 10.64 11.15
N LYS A 173 6.76 11.95 11.31
CA LYS A 173 5.58 12.53 11.95
C LYS A 173 4.31 12.18 11.20
N LYS A 174 4.30 12.31 9.88
CA LYS A 174 3.14 11.96 9.05
C LYS A 174 2.87 10.47 9.00
N MET A 175 3.90 9.65 9.15
CA MET A 175 3.75 8.20 9.29
C MET A 175 3.13 7.80 10.61
N LEU A 176 3.49 8.47 11.72
CA LEU A 176 2.84 8.27 13.01
C LEU A 176 1.35 8.62 12.94
N GLU A 177 0.99 9.71 12.25
CA GLU A 177 -0.41 10.06 11.99
C GLU A 177 -1.17 8.94 11.23
N LEU A 178 -0.49 8.26 10.30
CA LEU A 178 -1.07 7.18 9.50
C LEU A 178 -1.02 5.80 10.16
N GLN A 179 -0.21 5.61 11.21
CA GLN A 179 -0.12 4.36 11.95
C GLN A 179 -1.46 3.98 12.59
N GLN A 180 -2.24 4.97 13.06
CA GLN A 180 -3.58 4.70 13.59
C GLN A 180 -4.49 4.10 12.51
N VAL A 181 -4.41 4.61 11.27
CA VAL A 181 -5.19 4.05 10.15
C VAL A 181 -4.77 2.60 9.86
N PHE A 182 -3.48 2.27 10.01
CA PHE A 182 -3.00 0.90 9.85
C PHE A 182 -3.66 -0.05 10.85
N VAL A 183 -3.64 0.32 12.13
CA VAL A 183 -4.26 -0.47 13.22
C VAL A 183 -5.76 -0.63 12.98
N ASP A 184 -6.45 0.44 12.63
CA ASP A 184 -7.89 0.42 12.36
C ASP A 184 -8.22 -0.50 11.18
N MET A 185 -7.40 -0.47 10.11
CA MET A 185 -7.59 -1.34 8.95
C MET A 185 -7.34 -2.82 9.27
N GLU A 186 -6.38 -3.13 10.15
CA GLU A 186 -6.20 -4.50 10.62
C GLU A 186 -7.41 -5.01 11.38
N ILE A 187 -8.02 -4.17 12.24
CA ILE A 187 -9.24 -4.51 12.96
C ILE A 187 -10.40 -4.73 11.98
N LEU A 188 -10.58 -3.82 11.02
CA LEU A 188 -11.63 -3.92 9.99
C LEU A 188 -11.52 -5.16 9.11
N ILE A 189 -10.30 -5.66 8.86
CA ILE A 189 -10.07 -6.90 8.11
C ILE A 189 -10.29 -8.12 9.03
N LYS A 190 -9.75 -8.11 10.26
CA LYS A 190 -9.92 -9.21 11.22
C LYS A 190 -11.38 -9.46 11.57
N ALA A 191 -12.19 -8.41 11.72
CA ALA A 191 -13.63 -8.51 11.94
C ALA A 191 -14.38 -9.22 10.80
N GLN A 192 -13.79 -9.32 9.61
CA GLN A 192 -14.34 -10.07 8.46
C GLN A 192 -13.70 -11.45 8.25
N GLY A 193 -12.72 -11.84 9.07
CA GLY A 193 -11.90 -13.06 8.90
C GLY A 193 -12.70 -14.37 8.87
N GLU A 194 -13.75 -14.52 9.69
CA GLU A 194 -14.63 -15.70 9.65
C GLU A 194 -15.40 -15.85 8.32
N LEU A 195 -15.51 -14.78 7.53
CA LEU A 195 -16.20 -14.81 6.23
C LEU A 195 -15.25 -15.16 5.07
N LEU A 196 -13.95 -14.95 5.23
CA LEU A 196 -12.95 -15.18 4.18
C LEU A 196 -12.78 -16.69 3.90
N ASP A 197 -12.72 -17.49 4.96
CA ASP A 197 -12.75 -18.96 4.89
C ASP A 197 -14.06 -19.47 4.27
N ASN A 198 -15.17 -18.78 4.53
CA ASN A 198 -16.45 -19.09 3.90
C ASN A 198 -16.48 -18.68 2.42
N ILE A 199 -15.77 -17.65 1.97
CA ILE A 199 -15.80 -17.25 0.55
C ILE A 199 -14.99 -18.22 -0.32
N GLU A 200 -13.79 -18.64 0.11
CA GLU A 200 -13.06 -19.70 -0.60
C GLU A 200 -13.86 -21.01 -0.64
N SER A 201 -14.46 -21.39 0.49
CA SER A 201 -15.36 -22.55 0.55
C SER A 201 -16.57 -22.42 -0.36
N GLN A 202 -17.16 -21.23 -0.49
CA GLN A 202 -18.38 -21.01 -1.27
C GLN A 202 -18.12 -20.75 -2.76
N VAL A 203 -16.94 -20.23 -3.14
CA VAL A 203 -16.48 -20.24 -4.54
C VAL A 203 -16.29 -21.68 -4.99
N ALA A 204 -15.72 -22.54 -4.14
CA ALA A 204 -15.63 -23.97 -4.41
C ALA A 204 -17.04 -24.62 -4.55
N ILE A 205 -18.00 -24.25 -3.69
CA ILE A 205 -19.39 -24.73 -3.81
C ILE A 205 -20.09 -24.21 -5.08
N ALA A 206 -19.87 -22.95 -5.47
CA ALA A 206 -20.46 -22.37 -6.68
C ALA A 206 -19.88 -23.01 -7.95
N ILE A 207 -18.57 -23.27 -7.98
CA ILE A 207 -17.92 -24.04 -9.06
C ILE A 207 -18.56 -25.42 -9.13
N ASN A 208 -18.67 -26.13 -8.01
CA ASN A 208 -19.28 -27.45 -7.96
C ASN A 208 -20.75 -27.44 -8.43
N HIS A 209 -21.55 -26.43 -8.07
CA HIS A 209 -22.93 -26.31 -8.57
C HIS A 209 -23.01 -26.05 -10.07
N ILE A 210 -22.09 -25.26 -10.64
CA ILE A 210 -22.01 -25.02 -12.09
C ILE A 210 -21.60 -26.30 -12.81
N GLU A 211 -20.57 -27.00 -12.32
CA GLU A 211 -20.13 -28.29 -12.88
C GLU A 211 -21.27 -29.31 -12.89
N ASN A 212 -21.96 -29.49 -11.76
CA ASN A 212 -23.12 -30.39 -11.69
C ASN A 212 -24.27 -29.95 -12.63
N GLY A 213 -24.49 -28.64 -12.80
CA GLY A 213 -25.48 -28.11 -13.73
C GLY A 213 -25.12 -28.36 -15.20
N VAL A 214 -23.84 -28.26 -15.53
CA VAL A 214 -23.31 -28.59 -16.86
C VAL A 214 -23.46 -30.09 -17.14
N ASP A 215 -23.09 -30.96 -16.20
CA ASP A 215 -23.22 -32.41 -16.34
C ASP A 215 -24.69 -32.85 -16.52
N ALA A 216 -25.62 -32.22 -15.79
CA ALA A 216 -27.05 -32.47 -15.93
C ALA A 216 -27.57 -32.06 -17.32
N LEU A 217 -27.10 -30.94 -17.87
CA LEU A 217 -27.46 -30.48 -19.22
C LEU A 217 -26.90 -31.41 -20.30
N GLU A 218 -25.64 -31.85 -20.17
CA GLU A 218 -25.05 -32.82 -21.11
C GLU A 218 -25.78 -34.17 -21.08
N THR A 219 -26.12 -34.64 -19.89
CA THR A 219 -26.87 -35.88 -19.71
C THR A 219 -28.26 -35.78 -20.36
N THR A 220 -28.96 -34.66 -20.13
CA THR A 220 -30.27 -34.40 -20.73
C THR A 220 -30.19 -34.39 -22.26
N LYS A 221 -29.20 -33.69 -22.82
CA LYS A 221 -28.96 -33.64 -24.27
C LYS A 221 -28.67 -35.03 -24.87
N SER A 222 -27.91 -35.86 -24.16
CA SER A 222 -27.65 -37.25 -24.56
C SER A 222 -28.92 -38.10 -24.57
N MET A 223 -29.79 -37.93 -23.56
CA MET A 223 -31.09 -38.62 -23.49
C MET A 223 -32.06 -38.15 -24.59
N GLU A 224 -32.11 -36.85 -24.88
CA GLU A 224 -32.92 -36.29 -25.98
C GLU A 224 -32.47 -36.84 -27.33
N ASN A 225 -31.16 -36.85 -27.62
CA ASN A 225 -30.63 -37.41 -28.87
C ASN A 225 -30.93 -38.90 -29.01
N LYS A 226 -30.79 -39.68 -27.93
CA LYS A 226 -31.16 -41.11 -27.93
C LYS A 226 -32.66 -41.29 -28.19
N SER A 227 -33.50 -40.44 -27.63
CA SER A 227 -34.96 -40.50 -27.82
C SER A 227 -35.34 -40.18 -29.26
N ARG A 228 -34.78 -39.11 -29.85
CA ARG A 228 -34.97 -38.75 -31.27
C ARG A 228 -34.52 -39.86 -32.21
N ASN A 229 -33.35 -40.44 -31.99
CA ASN A 229 -32.85 -41.54 -32.83
C ASN A 229 -33.73 -42.79 -32.72
N ARG A 230 -34.35 -43.04 -31.56
CA ARG A 230 -35.28 -44.14 -31.36
C ARG A 230 -36.61 -43.92 -32.10
N GLU A 231 -37.11 -42.69 -32.07
CA GLU A 231 -38.31 -42.28 -32.81
C GLU A 231 -38.09 -42.38 -34.32
N GLU A 232 -36.94 -41.92 -34.83
CA GLU A 232 -36.57 -42.08 -36.25
C GLU A 232 -36.41 -43.54 -36.65
N TYR A 233 -35.79 -44.37 -35.82
CA TYR A 233 -35.66 -45.81 -36.07
C TYR A 233 -37.03 -46.51 -36.14
N ASN A 234 -37.94 -46.18 -35.22
CA ASN A 234 -39.30 -46.73 -35.20
C ASN A 234 -40.15 -46.26 -36.39
N ALA A 235 -39.99 -45.00 -36.82
CA ALA A 235 -40.66 -44.47 -38.00
C ALA A 235 -40.19 -45.15 -39.30
N ASN A 236 -38.89 -45.45 -39.42
CA ASN A 236 -38.32 -46.11 -40.60
C ASN A 236 -38.57 -47.62 -40.66
N THR A 237 -38.97 -48.27 -39.55
CA THR A 237 -39.26 -49.71 -39.49
C THR A 237 -40.76 -50.03 -39.55
N SER A 238 -41.62 -49.02 -39.51
CA SER A 238 -43.10 -49.16 -39.52
C SER A 238 -43.74 -48.77 -40.86
N GLY A 239 -42.94 -48.44 -41.88
CA GLY A 239 -43.37 -48.16 -43.26
C GLY A 239 -42.86 -49.22 -44.23
#